data_AF-A0A9P8FZ51-F1
#
_entry.id   AF-A0A9P8FZ51-F1
#
_cell.length_a   1.000
_cell.length_b   1.000
_cell.length_c   1.000
_cell.angle_alpha   90.00
_cell.angle_beta   90.00
_cell.angle_gamma   90.00
#
_symmetry.space_group_name_H-M   'P 1'
#
loop_
_entity.id
_entity.type
_entity.pdbx_description
1 polymer ?
#
loop_
_entity_poly.entity_id
_entity_poly.type
_entity_poly.pdbx_seq_one_letter_code
_entity_poly.pdbx_strand_id
1 'polypeptide(L)'
;MDYDELNTIHDDRVQTWLNYYNASYGAGGVEKLASRYKDGQHCECLGRINGGFNLCFKVLFHDGVAWAVRFPVPGWVMDPEEKVRREVAVLKFVQEKTQIPVLKLIAYGSASENHDPNIEPFIISEWVDGKPLESLLEKLPRPEWGPVLRDDIDDDIFYKVYSQMADILLELASHDFGRIGSLKIPDADGESTSSPICARPLTRKMNEIQRGGYVVVDGII
;
A
#
# COMPACT_ATOMS: atom_id res chain seq x y z
N MET A 1 -29.23 -7.20 8.96
CA MET A 1 -27.91 -7.71 9.30
C MET A 1 -27.32 -6.72 10.26
N ASP A 2 -27.03 -7.15 11.49
CA ASP A 2 -26.48 -6.27 12.52
C ASP A 2 -25.04 -5.89 12.15
N TYR A 3 -24.56 -4.74 12.63
CA TYR A 3 -23.19 -4.25 12.44
C TYR A 3 -22.14 -5.32 12.82
N ASP A 4 -22.44 -6.12 13.85
CA ASP A 4 -21.56 -7.18 14.34
C ASP A 4 -21.47 -8.40 13.40
N GLU A 5 -22.54 -8.74 12.68
CA GLU A 5 -22.56 -9.86 11.73
C GLU A 5 -21.65 -9.59 10.51
N LEU A 6 -21.51 -8.33 10.11
CA LEU A 6 -20.73 -7.94 8.93
C LEU A 6 -19.24 -7.84 9.19
N ASN A 7 -18.88 -7.26 10.34
CA ASN A 7 -17.50 -7.31 10.79
C ASN A 7 -17.05 -8.77 10.88
N THR A 8 -17.94 -9.66 11.37
CA THR A 8 -17.67 -11.11 11.38
C THR A 8 -17.41 -11.68 9.98
N ILE A 9 -18.22 -11.35 8.97
CA ILE A 9 -18.00 -11.84 7.59
C ILE A 9 -16.67 -11.35 7.01
N HIS A 10 -16.32 -10.08 7.21
CA HIS A 10 -15.06 -9.53 6.70
C HIS A 10 -13.86 -10.07 7.46
N ASP A 11 -13.98 -10.26 8.77
CA ASP A 11 -12.96 -10.91 9.59
C ASP A 11 -12.80 -12.38 9.18
N ASP A 12 -13.88 -13.11 8.91
CA ASP A 12 -13.85 -14.47 8.38
C ASP A 12 -13.17 -14.52 7.00
N ARG A 13 -13.41 -13.53 6.14
CA ARG A 13 -12.71 -13.40 4.85
C ARG A 13 -11.21 -13.18 5.06
N VAL A 14 -10.82 -12.33 6.00
CA VAL A 14 -9.41 -12.10 6.38
C VAL A 14 -8.79 -13.41 6.86
N GLN A 15 -9.44 -14.11 7.81
CA GLN A 15 -8.92 -15.35 8.37
C GLN A 15 -8.84 -16.47 7.33
N THR A 16 -9.85 -16.63 6.48
CA THR A 16 -9.86 -17.61 5.40
C THR A 16 -8.71 -17.38 4.45
N TRP A 17 -8.50 -16.13 4.02
CA TRP A 17 -7.40 -15.79 3.14
C TRP A 17 -6.04 -15.98 3.82
N LEU A 18 -5.87 -15.55 5.08
CA LEU A 18 -4.62 -15.74 5.83
C LEU A 18 -4.29 -17.21 6.05
N ASN A 19 -5.29 -18.05 6.32
CA ASN A 19 -5.12 -19.48 6.47
C ASN A 19 -4.66 -20.13 5.16
N TYR A 20 -5.31 -19.78 4.04
CA TYR A 20 -4.89 -20.23 2.72
C TYR A 20 -3.47 -19.76 2.39
N TYR A 21 -3.20 -18.47 2.59
CA TYR A 21 -1.89 -17.87 2.38
C TYR A 21 -0.80 -18.61 3.16
N ASN A 22 -1.00 -18.85 4.45
CA ASN A 22 -0.02 -19.52 5.30
C ASN A 22 0.17 -21.00 4.92
N ALA A 23 -0.89 -21.69 4.51
CA ALA A 23 -0.86 -23.12 4.20
C ALA A 23 -0.33 -23.44 2.80
N SER A 24 -0.59 -22.58 1.81
CA SER A 24 -0.39 -22.89 0.39
C SER A 24 0.55 -21.94 -0.35
N TYR A 25 0.73 -20.71 0.13
CA TYR A 25 1.58 -19.72 -0.53
C TYR A 25 2.87 -19.43 0.24
N GLY A 26 2.75 -18.85 1.44
CA GLY A 26 3.85 -18.59 2.35
C GLY A 26 5.04 -17.84 1.75
N ALA A 27 6.21 -18.01 2.36
CA ALA A 27 7.46 -17.40 1.88
C ALA A 27 7.83 -17.88 0.47
N GLY A 28 7.69 -19.18 0.17
CA GLY A 28 8.04 -19.74 -1.13
C GLY A 28 7.21 -19.17 -2.28
N GLY A 29 5.92 -18.88 -2.06
CA GLY A 29 5.09 -18.17 -3.03
C GLY A 29 5.59 -16.74 -3.26
N VAL A 30 5.91 -16.00 -2.20
CA VAL A 30 6.47 -14.65 -2.31
C VAL A 30 7.78 -14.63 -3.10
N GLU A 31 8.70 -15.54 -2.77
CA GLU A 31 9.98 -15.70 -3.46
C GLU A 31 9.78 -16.05 -4.94
N LYS A 32 8.89 -17.00 -5.23
CA LYS A 32 8.53 -17.38 -6.61
C LYS A 32 7.95 -16.22 -7.40
N LEU A 33 7.10 -15.40 -6.79
CA LEU A 33 6.55 -14.20 -7.42
C LEU A 33 7.64 -13.17 -7.69
N ALA A 34 8.46 -12.83 -6.69
CA ALA A 34 9.53 -11.85 -6.83
C ALA A 34 10.58 -12.28 -7.88
N SER A 35 10.99 -13.55 -7.83
CA SER A 35 11.96 -14.15 -8.76
C SER A 35 11.51 -14.03 -10.23
N ARG A 36 10.21 -14.20 -10.51
CA ARG A 36 9.66 -14.02 -11.87
C ARG A 36 9.93 -12.65 -12.46
N TYR A 37 9.97 -11.60 -11.63
CA TYR A 37 10.24 -10.23 -12.05
C TYR A 37 11.73 -9.86 -12.04
N LYS A 38 12.60 -10.82 -11.70
CA LYS A 38 14.06 -10.68 -11.71
C LYS A 38 14.72 -11.84 -12.45
N ASP A 39 14.22 -12.16 -13.64
CA ASP A 39 14.77 -13.17 -14.55
C ASP A 39 14.99 -14.56 -13.93
N GLY A 40 14.15 -14.94 -12.95
CA GLY A 40 14.27 -16.22 -12.26
C GLY A 40 15.40 -16.28 -11.22
N GLN A 41 15.99 -15.14 -10.85
CA GLN A 41 17.04 -15.09 -9.83
C GLN A 41 16.50 -15.56 -8.46
N HIS A 42 17.30 -16.35 -7.75
CA HIS A 42 16.96 -16.81 -6.41
C HIS A 42 16.93 -15.65 -5.40
N CYS A 43 15.99 -15.71 -4.47
CA CYS A 43 15.82 -14.76 -3.39
C CYS A 43 15.24 -15.42 -2.16
N GLU A 44 15.39 -14.76 -1.01
CA GLU A 44 14.89 -15.21 0.28
C GLU A 44 13.92 -14.17 0.85
N CYS A 45 12.77 -14.63 1.33
CA CYS A 45 11.81 -13.80 2.07
C CYS A 45 12.27 -13.63 3.52
N LEU A 46 12.88 -12.49 3.83
CA LEU A 46 13.51 -12.21 5.13
C LEU A 46 12.51 -11.88 6.25
N GLY A 47 11.28 -11.52 5.92
CA GLY A 47 10.31 -11.19 6.95
C GLY A 47 8.99 -10.65 6.42
N ARG A 48 8.00 -10.71 7.31
CA ARG A 48 6.63 -10.23 7.10
C ARG A 48 6.37 -9.01 7.97
N ILE A 49 5.81 -7.97 7.36
CA ILE A 49 5.31 -6.76 8.02
C ILE A 49 3.82 -6.65 7.73
N ASN A 50 3.03 -6.59 8.80
CA ASN A 50 1.60 -6.36 8.70
C ASN A 50 1.34 -4.85 8.73
N GLY A 51 0.91 -4.28 7.62
CA GLY A 51 0.34 -2.93 7.59
C GLY A 51 -1.16 -2.97 7.85
N GLY A 52 -1.79 -1.81 7.99
CA GLY A 52 -3.25 -1.73 8.22
C GLY A 52 -4.13 -2.23 7.06
N PHE A 53 -3.59 -2.30 5.85
CA PHE A 53 -4.32 -2.74 4.65
C PHE A 53 -3.56 -3.76 3.79
N ASN A 54 -2.27 -3.99 4.07
CA ASN A 54 -1.42 -4.84 3.22
C ASN A 54 -0.56 -5.77 4.07
N LEU A 55 -0.33 -6.99 3.59
CA LEU A 55 0.84 -7.77 3.97
C LEU A 55 2.02 -7.34 3.11
N CYS A 56 3.15 -7.05 3.75
CA CYS A 56 4.38 -6.65 3.09
C CYS A 56 5.50 -7.63 3.45
N PHE A 57 6.32 -7.99 2.47
CA PHE A 57 7.44 -8.90 2.65
C PHE A 57 8.72 -8.27 2.12
N LYS A 58 9.79 -8.36 2.91
CA LYS A 58 11.14 -8.03 2.42
C LYS A 58 11.73 -9.26 1.75
N VAL A 59 12.12 -9.14 0.50
CA VAL A 59 12.78 -10.19 -0.27
C VAL A 59 14.20 -9.74 -0.59
N LEU A 60 15.20 -10.57 -0.32
CA LEU A 60 16.61 -10.31 -0.61
C LEU A 60 17.12 -11.26 -1.68
N PHE A 61 17.60 -10.70 -2.78
CA PHE A 61 18.24 -11.43 -3.87
C PHE A 61 19.72 -11.68 -3.55
N HIS A 62 20.30 -12.72 -4.16
CA HIS A 62 21.71 -13.08 -3.95
C HIS A 62 22.73 -12.01 -4.37
N ASP A 63 22.33 -11.07 -5.23
CA ASP A 63 23.16 -9.92 -5.61
C ASP A 63 23.09 -8.76 -4.59
N GLY A 64 22.39 -8.95 -3.47
CA GLY A 64 22.23 -7.96 -2.41
C GLY A 64 21.08 -6.97 -2.64
N VAL A 65 20.37 -7.04 -3.77
CA VAL A 65 19.20 -6.21 -4.02
C VAL A 65 18.04 -6.67 -3.15
N ALA A 66 17.36 -5.74 -2.48
CA ALA A 66 16.17 -6.03 -1.68
C ALA A 66 14.92 -5.37 -2.27
N TRP A 67 13.83 -6.12 -2.32
CA TRP A 67 12.51 -5.68 -2.79
C TRP A 67 11.45 -5.81 -1.69
N ALA A 68 10.40 -5.00 -1.80
CA ALA A 68 9.18 -5.14 -1.03
C ALA A 68 8.10 -5.79 -1.91
N VAL A 69 7.52 -6.91 -1.47
CA VAL A 69 6.35 -7.53 -2.11
C VAL A 69 5.14 -7.29 -1.23
N ARG A 70 4.08 -6.70 -1.79
CA ARG A 70 2.91 -6.22 -1.04
C ARG A 70 1.63 -6.79 -1.62
N PHE A 71 0.77 -7.31 -0.75
CA PHE A 71 -0.57 -7.77 -1.08
C PHE A 71 -1.58 -7.01 -0.23
N PRO A 72 -2.63 -6.39 -0.80
CA PRO A 72 -3.76 -5.92 -0.03
C PRO A 72 -4.44 -7.11 0.65
N VAL A 73 -4.87 -6.93 1.90
CA VAL A 73 -5.54 -7.99 2.66
C VAL A 73 -7.04 -7.93 2.37
N PRO A 74 -7.65 -9.00 1.85
CA PRO A 74 -9.06 -9.00 1.56
C PRO A 74 -9.87 -8.99 2.85
N GLY A 75 -10.97 -8.23 2.85
CA GLY A 75 -11.77 -7.98 4.05
C GLY A 75 -11.26 -6.80 4.89
N TRP A 76 -9.97 -6.44 4.80
CA TRP A 76 -9.51 -5.10 5.20
C TRP A 76 -9.65 -4.10 4.04
N VAL A 77 -9.39 -4.56 2.83
CA VAL A 77 -9.57 -3.82 1.58
C VAL A 77 -10.78 -4.40 0.85
N MET A 78 -11.74 -3.53 0.54
CA MET A 78 -12.98 -3.94 -0.13
C MET A 78 -12.83 -4.11 -1.64
N ASP A 79 -12.01 -3.27 -2.26
CA ASP A 79 -11.67 -3.33 -3.69
C ASP A 79 -10.13 -3.47 -3.92
N PRO A 80 -9.54 -4.65 -3.69
CA PRO A 80 -8.09 -4.87 -3.79
C PRO A 80 -7.47 -4.48 -5.14
N GLU A 81 -8.13 -4.87 -6.24
CA GLU A 81 -7.69 -4.61 -7.62
C GLU A 81 -7.69 -3.12 -7.95
N GLU A 82 -8.74 -2.42 -7.54
CA GLU A 82 -8.81 -0.97 -7.73
C GLU A 82 -7.77 -0.28 -6.86
N LYS A 83 -7.63 -0.68 -5.59
CA LYS A 83 -6.62 -0.14 -4.68
C LYS A 83 -5.21 -0.24 -5.28
N VAL A 84 -4.80 -1.41 -5.78
CA VAL A 84 -3.47 -1.59 -6.39
C VAL A 84 -3.28 -0.67 -7.59
N ARG A 85 -4.26 -0.61 -8.50
CA ARG A 85 -4.20 0.29 -9.67
C ARG A 85 -4.10 1.77 -9.27
N ARG A 86 -4.81 2.22 -8.23
CA ARG A 86 -4.74 3.60 -7.74
C ARG A 86 -3.40 3.92 -7.08
N GLU A 87 -2.90 3.02 -6.24
CA GLU A 87 -1.61 3.21 -5.58
C GLU A 87 -0.47 3.32 -6.59
N VAL A 88 -0.49 2.47 -7.62
CA VAL A 88 0.48 2.54 -8.73
C VAL A 88 0.35 3.83 -9.53
N ALA A 89 -0.88 4.27 -9.85
CA ALA A 89 -1.10 5.53 -10.57
C ALA A 89 -0.56 6.74 -9.80
N VAL A 90 -0.80 6.78 -8.49
CA VAL A 90 -0.27 7.84 -7.60
C VAL A 90 1.25 7.78 -7.54
N LEU A 91 1.85 6.60 -7.35
CA LEU A 91 3.31 6.46 -7.32
C LEU A 91 3.98 6.98 -8.59
N LYS A 92 3.45 6.59 -9.77
CA LYS A 92 3.93 7.10 -11.06
C LYS A 92 3.78 8.62 -11.18
N PHE A 93 2.62 9.15 -10.80
CA PHE A 93 2.38 10.59 -10.83
C PHE A 93 3.37 11.34 -9.96
N VAL A 94 3.56 10.92 -8.70
CA VAL A 94 4.50 11.59 -7.79
C VAL A 94 5.92 11.50 -8.36
N GLN A 95 6.35 10.33 -8.84
CA GLN A 95 7.67 10.15 -9.44
C GLN A 95 7.91 11.03 -10.68
N GLU A 96 6.88 11.28 -11.49
CA GLU A 96 7.00 12.05 -12.74
C GLU A 96 6.79 13.55 -12.56
N LYS A 97 6.03 13.97 -11.55
CA LYS A 97 5.55 15.34 -11.40
C LYS A 97 6.12 16.08 -10.20
N THR A 98 6.79 15.38 -9.29
CA THR A 98 7.39 15.96 -8.08
C THR A 98 8.85 15.56 -7.94
N GLN A 99 9.54 16.23 -7.03
CA GLN A 99 10.88 15.92 -6.53
C GLN A 99 10.82 15.10 -5.24
N ILE A 100 9.63 14.71 -4.79
CA ILE A 100 9.43 13.91 -3.59
C ILE A 100 10.07 12.54 -3.83
N PRO A 101 11.03 12.11 -2.99
CA PRO A 101 11.61 10.79 -3.12
C PRO A 101 10.54 9.74 -2.80
N VAL A 102 10.16 8.97 -3.82
CA VAL A 102 9.29 7.81 -3.69
C VAL A 102 10.04 6.55 -4.08
N LEU A 103 9.61 5.42 -3.53
CA LEU A 103 10.14 4.11 -3.89
C LEU A 103 9.97 3.85 -5.39
N LYS A 104 10.97 3.21 -5.99
CA LYS A 104 10.92 2.71 -7.35
C LYS A 104 9.96 1.53 -7.46
N LEU A 105 8.93 1.68 -8.29
CA LEU A 105 8.06 0.58 -8.66
C LEU A 105 8.80 -0.40 -9.58
N ILE A 106 8.76 -1.69 -9.25
CA ILE A 106 9.37 -2.78 -10.04
C ILE A 106 8.29 -3.46 -10.88
N ALA A 107 7.20 -3.87 -10.25
CA ALA A 107 6.08 -4.54 -10.92
C ALA A 107 4.78 -4.39 -10.10
N TYR A 108 3.67 -4.68 -10.74
CA TYR A 108 2.36 -4.84 -10.10
C TYR A 108 1.52 -5.75 -10.98
N GLY A 109 0.47 -6.35 -10.43
CA GLY A 109 -0.42 -7.21 -11.20
C GLY A 109 -1.71 -7.52 -10.44
N SER A 110 -2.70 -7.94 -11.21
CA SER A 110 -3.96 -8.49 -10.72
C SER A 110 -3.77 -9.87 -10.07
N ALA A 111 -4.78 -10.35 -9.36
CA ALA A 111 -4.79 -11.70 -8.81
C ALA A 111 -4.53 -12.77 -9.89
N SER A 112 -5.10 -12.59 -11.09
CA SER A 112 -4.92 -13.50 -12.22
C SER A 112 -3.49 -13.56 -12.79
N GLU A 113 -2.69 -12.51 -12.53
CA GLU A 113 -1.29 -12.45 -12.95
C GLU A 113 -0.34 -13.05 -11.91
N ASN A 114 -0.86 -13.36 -10.72
CA ASN A 114 -0.17 -14.17 -9.74
C ASN A 114 -0.12 -15.63 -10.22
N HIS A 115 0.93 -16.36 -9.85
CA HIS A 115 1.03 -17.78 -10.17
C HIS A 115 0.07 -18.65 -9.35
N ASP A 116 -0.54 -18.07 -8.30
CA ASP A 116 -1.68 -18.62 -7.58
C ASP A 116 -2.83 -17.60 -7.60
N PRO A 117 -3.87 -17.80 -8.44
CA PRO A 117 -4.98 -16.86 -8.57
C PRO A 117 -5.84 -16.68 -7.30
N ASN A 118 -5.66 -17.53 -6.29
CA ASN A 118 -6.34 -17.36 -4.99
C ASN A 118 -5.64 -16.31 -4.11
N ILE A 119 -4.47 -15.81 -4.54
CA ILE A 119 -3.79 -14.69 -3.91
C ILE A 119 -4.20 -13.38 -4.59
N GLU A 120 -4.45 -12.39 -3.75
CA GLU A 120 -4.82 -11.02 -4.12
C GLU A 120 -3.80 -10.36 -5.08
N PRO A 121 -4.19 -9.25 -5.75
CA PRO A 121 -3.27 -8.47 -6.57
C PRO A 121 -2.04 -8.02 -5.76
N PHE A 122 -0.97 -7.64 -6.46
CA PHE A 122 0.31 -7.37 -5.80
C PHE A 122 0.98 -6.10 -6.32
N ILE A 123 1.86 -5.57 -5.49
CA ILE A 123 2.82 -4.52 -5.85
C ILE A 123 4.21 -5.01 -5.43
N ILE A 124 5.18 -4.89 -6.33
CA ILE A 124 6.60 -5.12 -6.09
C ILE A 124 7.33 -3.79 -6.28
N SER A 125 8.09 -3.38 -5.28
CA SER A 125 8.92 -2.19 -5.33
C SER A 125 10.32 -2.47 -4.82
N GLU A 126 11.22 -1.50 -4.98
CA GLU A 126 12.45 -1.52 -4.20
C GLU A 126 12.14 -1.51 -2.70
N TRP A 127 13.05 -2.09 -1.93
CA TRP A 127 13.04 -1.97 -0.48
C TRP A 127 13.75 -0.68 -0.08
N VAL A 128 13.09 0.14 0.73
CA VAL A 128 13.69 1.36 1.30
C VAL A 128 14.01 1.09 2.76
N ASP A 129 15.31 1.07 3.09
CA ASP A 129 15.73 0.99 4.48
C ASP A 129 15.51 2.35 5.17
N GLY A 130 14.92 2.31 6.36
CA GLY A 130 14.58 3.50 7.11
C GLY A 130 14.18 3.18 8.53
N LYS A 131 14.05 4.24 9.34
CA LYS A 131 13.52 4.16 10.70
C LYS A 131 12.16 4.86 10.71
N PRO A 132 11.10 4.22 11.26
CA PRO A 132 9.82 4.90 11.44
C PRO A 132 10.00 6.16 12.27
N LEU A 133 9.36 7.28 11.88
CA LEU A 133 9.42 8.52 12.64
C LEU A 133 8.89 8.35 14.08
N GLU A 134 7.95 7.42 14.29
CA GLU A 134 7.49 7.02 15.63
C GLU A 134 8.66 6.63 16.55
N SER A 135 9.63 5.86 16.06
CA SER A 135 10.79 5.45 16.85
C SER A 135 11.72 6.60 17.23
N LEU A 136 11.65 7.71 16.47
CA LEU A 136 12.43 8.92 16.73
C LEU A 136 11.67 9.87 17.66
N LEU A 137 10.39 10.10 17.36
CA LEU A 137 9.58 11.17 17.92
C LEU A 137 8.75 10.75 19.14
N GLU A 138 8.36 9.48 19.24
CA GLU A 138 7.43 9.03 20.26
C GLU A 138 8.15 8.57 21.54
N LYS A 139 7.58 8.94 22.68
CA LYS A 139 8.00 8.48 23.99
C LYS A 139 7.53 7.05 24.19
N LEU A 140 8.48 6.14 24.27
CA LEU A 140 8.23 4.72 24.55
C LEU A 140 8.69 4.36 25.98
N PRO A 141 7.96 3.50 26.70
CA PRO A 141 6.70 2.84 26.31
C PRO A 141 5.53 3.84 26.19
N ARG A 142 4.63 3.59 25.23
CA ARG A 142 3.46 4.43 24.95
C ARG A 142 2.53 4.47 26.19
N PRO A 143 2.14 5.65 26.67
CA PRO A 143 1.12 5.79 27.71
C PRO A 143 -0.24 5.25 27.27
N GLU A 144 -1.05 4.79 28.22
CA GLU A 144 -2.36 4.19 27.94
C GLU A 144 -3.32 5.12 27.18
N TRP A 145 -3.20 6.42 27.41
CA TRP A 145 -4.04 7.44 26.76
C TRP A 145 -3.60 7.82 25.35
N GLY A 146 -2.47 7.30 24.86
CA GLY A 146 -2.05 7.45 23.47
C GLY A 146 -0.58 7.86 23.27
N PRO A 147 -0.20 8.11 22.00
CA PRO A 147 1.15 8.50 21.64
C PRO A 147 1.51 9.87 22.21
N VAL A 148 2.74 10.01 22.70
CA VAL A 148 3.27 11.24 23.30
C VAL A 148 4.60 11.58 22.66
N LEU A 149 4.81 12.85 22.30
CA LEU A 149 6.11 13.28 21.81
C LEU A 149 7.14 13.21 22.94
N ARG A 150 8.35 12.78 22.59
CA ARG A 150 9.51 12.89 23.46
C ARG A 150 9.84 14.35 23.76
N ASP A 151 10.23 14.59 24.99
CA ASP A 151 10.65 15.89 25.52
C ASP A 151 12.18 16.09 25.46
N ASP A 152 12.93 15.06 25.06
CA ASP A 152 14.39 15.02 24.98
C ASP A 152 14.92 15.05 23.53
N ILE A 153 14.12 15.55 22.58
CA ILE A 153 14.53 15.72 21.19
C ILE A 153 15.01 17.16 20.99
N ASP A 154 16.18 17.27 20.38
CA ASP A 154 16.76 18.56 19.99
C ASP A 154 15.86 19.32 19.01
N ASP A 155 15.67 20.62 19.24
CA ASP A 155 14.81 21.48 18.42
C ASP A 155 15.24 21.50 16.94
N ASP A 156 16.54 21.35 16.63
CA ASP A 156 17.03 21.29 15.25
C ASP A 156 16.56 20.02 14.55
N ILE A 157 16.45 18.90 15.27
CA ILE A 157 15.89 17.65 14.73
C ILE A 157 14.40 17.83 14.43
N PHE A 158 13.65 18.43 15.36
CA PHE A 158 12.22 18.71 15.14
C PHE A 158 12.02 19.64 13.95
N TYR A 159 12.75 20.75 13.90
CA TYR A 159 12.68 21.71 12.81
C TYR A 159 12.97 21.02 11.47
N LYS A 160 14.00 20.18 11.41
CA LYS A 160 14.35 19.44 10.19
C LYS A 160 13.23 18.49 9.75
N VAL A 161 12.68 17.67 10.65
CA VAL A 161 11.62 16.70 10.31
C VAL A 161 10.36 17.43 9.83
N TYR A 162 9.90 18.44 10.58
CA TYR A 162 8.69 19.19 10.20
C TYR A 162 8.88 20.01 8.93
N SER A 163 10.07 20.56 8.68
CA SER A 163 10.38 21.25 7.41
C SER A 163 10.27 20.29 6.23
N GLN A 164 10.86 19.09 6.32
CA GLN A 164 10.76 18.08 5.27
C GLN A 164 9.30 17.63 5.02
N MET A 165 8.52 17.47 6.09
CA MET A 165 7.09 17.16 5.96
C MET A 165 6.33 18.30 5.27
N ALA A 166 6.62 19.55 5.64
CA ALA A 166 6.01 20.72 5.02
C ALA A 166 6.36 20.81 3.53
N ASP A 167 7.62 20.60 3.15
CA ASP A 167 8.06 20.60 1.75
C ASP A 167 7.29 19.55 0.93
N ILE A 168 7.17 18.33 1.44
CA ILE A 168 6.40 17.25 0.79
C ILE A 168 4.93 17.64 0.63
N LEU A 169 4.31 18.17 1.69
CA LEU A 169 2.89 18.53 1.66
C LEU A 169 2.62 19.71 0.71
N LEU A 170 3.49 20.72 0.71
CA LEU A 170 3.38 21.89 -0.17
C LEU A 170 3.57 21.49 -1.64
N GLU A 171 4.51 20.60 -1.92
CA GLU A 171 4.73 20.10 -3.27
C GLU A 171 3.53 19.29 -3.77
N LEU A 172 3.00 18.35 -2.97
CA LEU A 172 1.77 17.64 -3.30
C LEU A 172 0.58 18.60 -3.50
N ALA A 173 0.46 19.63 -2.67
CA ALA A 173 -0.62 20.62 -2.75
C ALA A 173 -0.48 21.56 -3.96
N SER A 174 0.71 21.69 -4.56
CA SER A 174 0.93 22.50 -5.76
C SER A 174 0.30 21.90 -7.03
N HIS A 175 -0.12 20.63 -6.97
CA HIS A 175 -0.77 19.95 -8.08
C HIS A 175 -2.28 20.10 -8.04
N ASP A 176 -2.78 21.04 -8.84
CA ASP A 176 -4.21 21.22 -9.05
C ASP A 176 -4.80 20.18 -10.00
N PHE A 177 -6.01 19.72 -9.67
CA PHE A 177 -6.80 18.86 -10.54
C PHE A 177 -8.15 19.50 -10.83
N GLY A 178 -8.57 19.48 -12.10
CA GLY A 178 -9.82 20.11 -12.54
C GLY A 178 -11.11 19.44 -12.05
N ARG A 179 -11.02 18.30 -11.33
CA ARG A 179 -12.16 17.56 -10.78
C ARG A 179 -11.76 16.68 -9.60
N ILE A 180 -12.73 16.37 -8.76
CA ILE A 180 -12.60 15.36 -7.70
C ILE A 180 -12.60 13.96 -8.32
N GLY A 181 -11.70 13.09 -7.87
CA GLY A 181 -11.60 11.70 -8.31
C GLY A 181 -10.30 11.04 -7.88
N SER A 182 -9.92 9.98 -8.59
CA SER A 182 -8.64 9.29 -8.43
C SER A 182 -7.86 9.22 -9.74
N LEU A 183 -6.53 9.15 -9.64
CA LEU A 183 -5.63 8.97 -10.76
C LEU A 183 -5.83 7.58 -11.40
N LYS A 184 -5.68 7.49 -12.72
CA LYS A 184 -5.68 6.23 -13.46
C LYS A 184 -4.32 6.07 -14.15
N ILE A 185 -3.84 4.83 -14.23
CA ILE A 185 -2.72 4.49 -15.11
C ILE A 185 -3.24 4.70 -16.55
N PRO A 186 -2.54 5.48 -17.40
CA PRO A 186 -2.91 5.60 -18.80
C PRO A 186 -2.83 4.21 -19.46
N ASP A 187 -3.84 3.88 -20.27
CA ASP A 187 -3.84 2.63 -21.02
C ASP A 187 -2.69 2.67 -22.06
N ALA A 188 -2.12 1.51 -22.40
CA ALA A 188 -0.91 1.41 -23.24
C ALA A 188 -1.06 2.04 -24.64
N ASP A 189 -2.30 2.26 -25.08
CA ASP A 189 -2.67 2.80 -26.38
C ASP A 189 -2.76 4.33 -26.41
N GLY A 190 -1.80 5.04 -25.82
CA GLY A 190 -1.45 6.43 -26.18
C GLY A 190 -2.54 7.51 -26.21
N GLU A 191 -3.80 7.22 -25.87
CA GLU A 191 -4.85 8.22 -25.78
C GLU A 191 -4.60 9.01 -24.51
N SER A 192 -3.96 10.16 -24.71
CA SER A 192 -3.93 11.26 -23.75
C SER A 192 -5.37 11.63 -23.41
N THR A 193 -5.98 10.92 -22.47
CA THR A 193 -7.16 11.42 -21.78
C THR A 193 -6.72 12.73 -21.15
N SER A 194 -7.31 13.84 -21.60
CA SER A 194 -6.95 15.22 -21.23
C SER A 194 -7.03 15.53 -19.73
N SER A 195 -7.50 14.59 -18.90
CA SER A 195 -7.50 14.69 -17.45
C SER A 195 -6.88 13.42 -16.83
N PRO A 196 -5.87 13.55 -15.95
CA PRO A 196 -5.29 12.41 -15.23
C PRO A 196 -6.26 11.83 -14.19
N ILE A 197 -7.31 12.57 -13.82
CA ILE A 197 -8.37 12.14 -12.91
C ILE A 197 -9.61 11.73 -13.71
N CYS A 198 -9.79 10.41 -13.89
CA CYS A 198 -10.92 9.82 -14.61
C CYS A 198 -11.63 8.72 -13.82
N ALA A 199 -11.26 8.51 -12.55
CA ALA A 199 -11.85 7.47 -11.70
C ALA A 199 -12.53 8.04 -10.46
N ARG A 200 -13.37 7.20 -9.83
CA ARG A 200 -13.99 7.51 -8.55
C ARG A 200 -12.92 7.70 -7.45
N PRO A 201 -13.16 8.55 -6.45
CA PRO A 201 -12.33 8.60 -5.26
C PRO A 201 -12.32 7.25 -4.54
N LEU A 202 -11.16 6.81 -4.07
CA LEU A 202 -11.03 5.65 -3.20
C LEU A 202 -10.49 6.13 -1.85
N THR A 203 -11.40 6.49 -0.94
CA THR A 203 -11.01 7.02 0.37
C THR A 203 -11.04 5.94 1.44
N ARG A 204 -10.18 6.09 2.47
CA ARG A 204 -10.21 5.22 3.65
C ARG A 204 -11.61 5.15 4.27
N LYS A 205 -12.32 6.28 4.35
CA LYS A 205 -13.66 6.34 4.93
C LYS A 205 -14.66 5.49 4.13
N MET A 206 -14.62 5.52 2.80
CA MET A 206 -15.48 4.69 1.96
C MET A 206 -15.21 3.20 2.19
N ASN A 207 -13.92 2.81 2.24
CA ASN A 207 -13.52 1.44 2.55
C ASN A 207 -14.02 0.99 3.93
N GLU A 208 -13.84 1.80 4.98
CA GLU A 208 -14.32 1.46 6.33
C GLU A 208 -15.85 1.38 6.43
N ILE A 209 -16.57 2.25 5.72
CA ILE A 209 -18.04 2.20 5.67
C ILE A 209 -18.52 0.92 4.99
N GLN A 210 -17.89 0.53 3.89
CA GLN A 210 -18.24 -0.71 3.20
C GLN A 210 -17.86 -1.94 4.02
N ARG A 211 -16.71 -1.89 4.70
CA ARG A 211 -16.21 -2.94 5.59
C ARG A 211 -17.10 -3.12 6.84
N GLY A 212 -17.64 -2.04 7.41
CA GLY A 212 -18.40 -2.12 8.66
C GLY A 212 -19.92 -1.98 8.53
N GLY A 213 -20.45 -1.50 7.41
CA GLY A 213 -21.79 -0.90 7.36
C GLY A 213 -22.75 -1.39 6.28
N TYR A 214 -22.39 -2.39 5.46
CA TYR A 214 -23.20 -2.90 4.33
C TYR A 214 -23.63 -1.87 3.28
N VAL A 215 -22.98 -0.70 3.24
CA VAL A 215 -23.22 0.25 2.16
C VAL A 215 -22.27 -0.14 1.04
N VAL A 216 -22.81 -0.68 -0.04
CA VAL A 216 -22.09 -0.66 -1.32
C VAL A 216 -21.95 0.81 -1.68
N VAL A 217 -20.75 1.35 -1.51
CA VAL A 217 -20.50 2.78 -1.77
C VAL A 217 -20.54 3.06 -3.28
N ASP A 218 -20.67 2.01 -4.10
CA ASP A 218 -20.50 2.05 -5.55
C ASP A 218 -21.53 1.20 -6.33
N GLY A 219 -22.80 1.26 -5.93
CA GLY A 219 -23.87 0.88 -6.86
C GLY A 219 -23.89 1.88 -8.02
N ILE A 220 -23.15 1.59 -9.10
CA ILE A 220 -23.52 2.13 -10.42
C ILE A 220 -24.89 1.51 -10.72
N ILE A 221 -25.93 2.35 -10.75
CA ILE A 221 -27.21 2.02 -11.38
C ILE A 221 -26.98 1.88 -12.89
#